data_AF-A0A962L7U1-F1
#
_entry.id   AF-A0A962L7U1-F1
#
_cell.length_a   1.000
_cell.length_b   1.000
_cell.length_c   1.000
_cell.angle_alpha   90.00
_cell.angle_beta   90.00
_cell.angle_gamma   90.00
#
_symmetry.space_group_name_H-M   'P 1'
#
loop_
_entity.id
_entity.type
_entity.pdbx_description
1 polymer ?
#
loop_
_entity_poly.entity_id
_entity_poly.type
_entity_poly.pdbx_seq_one_letter_code
_entity_poly.pdbx_strand_id
1 'polypeptide(L)' 'MTFPYVIENSSGIQDTETMVRWTLDERDRMKDILAKAGAVLFRGFPVSSAEDFDRFSAAFGYRDFTYAESLSNA' A
#
# COMPACT_ATOMS: atom_id res chain seq x y z
N MET A 1 -12.66 8.13 15.36
CA MET A 1 -11.65 7.34 14.64
C MET A 1 -12.35 6.73 13.44
N THR A 2 -11.81 6.88 12.23
CA THR A 2 -12.42 6.31 11.02
C THR A 2 -11.68 5.03 10.67
N PHE A 3 -12.41 3.91 10.56
CA PHE A 3 -11.88 2.61 10.18
C PHE A 3 -12.67 2.05 8.99
N PRO A 4 -12.00 1.67 7.88
CA PRO A 4 -10.59 1.95 7.58
C PRO A 4 -10.35 3.44 7.27
N TYR A 5 -9.11 3.90 7.33
CA TYR A 5 -8.74 5.21 6.77
C TYR A 5 -8.69 5.09 5.24
N VAL A 6 -9.34 6.00 4.50
CA VAL A 6 -9.39 5.95 3.03
C VAL A 6 -8.47 7.01 2.44
N ILE A 7 -7.59 6.60 1.53
CA ILE A 7 -6.80 7.49 0.67
C ILE A 7 -7.38 7.40 -0.74
N GLU A 8 -8.01 8.49 -1.18
CA GLU A 8 -8.51 8.64 -2.55
C GLU A 8 -7.40 9.17 -3.46
N ASN A 9 -7.37 8.73 -4.72
CA ASN A 9 -6.46 9.26 -5.75
C ASN A 9 -6.88 10.68 -6.21
N SER A 10 -6.75 11.66 -5.32
CA SER A 10 -7.10 13.05 -5.62
C SER A 10 -6.15 13.73 -6.61
N SER A 11 -4.92 13.22 -6.75
CA SER A 11 -3.91 13.74 -7.67
C SER A 11 -4.09 13.24 -9.12
N GLY A 12 -5.06 12.35 -9.35
CA GLY A 12 -5.35 11.83 -10.70
C GLY A 12 -4.22 10.97 -11.28
N ILE A 13 -3.51 10.22 -10.45
CA ILE A 13 -2.47 9.28 -10.88
C ILE A 13 -3.08 8.24 -11.82
N GLN A 14 -2.54 8.10 -13.04
CA GLN A 14 -3.15 7.25 -14.09
C GLN A 14 -2.31 6.03 -14.47
N ASP A 15 -1.04 5.98 -14.06
CA ASP A 15 -0.11 4.91 -14.42
C ASP A 15 0.65 4.36 -13.22
N THR A 16 1.15 3.13 -13.38
CA THR A 16 1.83 2.36 -12.34
C THR A 16 3.15 2.99 -11.91
N GLU A 17 3.91 3.62 -12.82
CA GLU A 17 5.20 4.23 -12.49
C GLU A 17 5.01 5.44 -11.58
N THR A 18 4.07 6.33 -11.93
CA THR A 18 3.70 7.48 -11.12
C THR A 18 3.14 7.05 -9.77
N MET A 19 2.32 6.00 -9.72
CA MET A 19 1.81 5.43 -8.46
C MET A 19 2.93 4.92 -7.55
N VAL A 20 3.91 4.19 -8.10
CA VAL A 20 5.05 3.68 -7.32
C VAL A 20 5.88 4.83 -6.78
N ARG A 21 6.19 5.84 -7.60
CA ARG A 21 6.93 7.03 -7.16
C ARG A 21 6.21 7.78 -6.05
N TRP A 22 4.90 8.02 -6.23
CA TRP A 22 4.06 8.63 -5.20
C TRP A 22 4.06 7.80 -3.90
N THR A 23 4.03 6.47 -4.02
CA THR A 23 4.07 5.58 -2.86
C THR A 23 5.38 5.70 -2.10
N LEU A 24 6.51 5.77 -2.81
CA LEU A 24 7.84 5.96 -2.20
C LEU A 24 7.93 7.30 -1.44
N ASP A 25 7.42 8.38 -2.04
CA ASP A 25 7.46 9.72 -1.45
C ASP A 25 6.57 9.85 -0.20
N GLU A 26 5.40 9.20 -0.20
CA GLU A 26 4.39 9.36 0.84
C GLU A 26 4.39 8.18 1.86
N ARG A 27 5.27 7.20 1.65
CA ARG A 27 5.32 5.94 2.39
C ARG A 27 5.29 6.11 3.90
N ASP A 28 6.14 6.99 4.42
CA ASP A 28 6.34 7.13 5.87
C ASP A 28 5.10 7.75 6.53
N ARG A 29 4.47 8.71 5.85
CA ARG A 29 3.18 9.26 6.29
C ARG A 29 2.07 8.20 6.27
N MET A 30 2.03 7.33 5.25
CA MET A 30 1.06 6.23 5.20
C MET A 30 1.27 5.21 6.33
N LYS A 31 2.53 4.93 6.69
CA LYS A 31 2.87 4.07 7.83
C LYS A 31 2.39 4.67 9.15
N ASP A 32 2.55 5.98 9.35
CA ASP A 32 2.02 6.67 10.52
C ASP A 32 0.50 6.65 10.60
N ILE A 33 -0.19 6.78 9.46
CA ILE A 33 -1.65 6.64 9.37
C ILE A 33 -2.06 5.21 9.72
N LEU A 34 -1.40 4.20 9.13
CA LEU A 34 -1.69 2.80 9.35
C LEU A 34 -1.51 2.42 10.84
N ALA A 35 -0.46 2.90 11.48
CA ALA A 35 -0.21 2.65 12.91
C ALA A 35 -1.32 3.18 13.82
N LYS A 36 -2.02 4.25 13.41
CA LYS A 36 -3.12 4.87 14.18
C LYS A 36 -4.49 4.31 13.79
N ALA A 37 -4.70 4.00 12.52
CA ALA A 37 -6.00 3.59 11.97
C ALA A 37 -6.20 2.07 11.96
N GLY A 38 -5.14 1.27 12.00
CA GLY A 38 -5.19 -0.19 11.91
C GLY A 38 -5.37 -0.73 10.48
N ALA A 39 -6.03 0.01 9.59
CA ALA A 39 -6.12 -0.33 8.16
C ALA A 39 -6.23 0.94 7.29
N VAL A 40 -5.66 0.86 6.08
CA VAL A 40 -5.73 1.90 5.05
C VAL A 40 -6.27 1.30 3.76
N LEU A 41 -7.33 1.92 3.20
CA LEU A 41 -7.88 1.59 1.90
C LEU A 41 -7.41 2.63 0.87
N PHE A 42 -6.76 2.17 -0.19
CA PHE A 42 -6.40 3.00 -1.36
C PHE A 42 -7.49 2.88 -2.42
N ARG A 43 -8.09 4.00 -2.83
CA ARG A 43 -9.19 4.02 -3.81
C ARG A 43 -8.87 4.94 -4.99
N GLY A 44 -9.22 4.49 -6.18
CA GLY A 44 -9.07 5.25 -7.42
C GLY A 44 -7.67 5.22 -8.05
N PHE A 45 -6.75 4.40 -7.53
CA PHE A 45 -5.40 4.23 -8.07
C PHE A 45 -5.39 3.26 -9.26
N PRO A 46 -4.43 3.37 -10.20
CA PRO A 46 -4.37 2.58 -11.43
C PRO A 46 -3.82 1.16 -11.18
N VAL A 47 -4.47 0.39 -10.31
CA VAL A 47 -4.16 -1.03 -10.08
C VAL A 47 -5.13 -1.88 -10.89
N SER A 48 -4.67 -2.41 -12.03
CA SER A 48 -5.49 -3.17 -12.97
C SER A 48 -5.06 -4.62 -13.15
N SER A 49 -3.87 -4.96 -12.64
CA SER A 49 -3.26 -6.27 -12.75
C SER A 49 -2.58 -6.68 -11.45
N ALA A 50 -2.23 -7.96 -11.33
CA ALA A 50 -1.43 -8.47 -10.23
C ALA A 50 -0.04 -7.84 -10.19
N GLU A 51 0.55 -7.53 -11.35
CA GLU A 51 1.85 -6.86 -11.45
C GLU A 51 1.80 -5.41 -10.96
N ASP A 52 0.72 -4.68 -11.25
CA ASP A 52 0.51 -3.32 -10.70
C ASP A 52 0.44 -3.36 -9.18
N PHE A 53 -0.29 -4.34 -8.63
CA PHE A 53 -0.44 -4.52 -7.20
C PHE A 53 0.88 -4.91 -6.53
N ASP A 54 1.63 -5.84 -7.12
CA ASP A 54 2.94 -6.27 -6.62
C ASP A 54 3.90 -5.08 -6.54
N ARG A 55 4.04 -4.32 -7.64
CA ARG A 55 4.89 -3.11 -7.68
C ARG A 55 4.47 -2.05 -6.67
N PHE A 56 3.17 -1.80 -6.51
CA PHE A 56 2.63 -0.87 -5.52
C PHE A 56 2.95 -1.34 -4.08
N SER A 57 2.66 -2.60 -3.77
CA SER A 57 2.86 -3.14 -2.42
C SER A 57 4.34 -3.21 -2.04
N ALA A 58 5.21 -3.57 -2.98
CA ALA A 58 6.66 -3.62 -2.80
C ALA A 58 7.26 -2.24 -2.47
N ALA A 59 6.69 -1.14 -2.98
CA ALA A 59 7.16 0.22 -2.70
C ALA A 59 7.07 0.61 -1.21
N PHE A 60 6.25 -0.10 -0.41
CA PHE A 60 6.23 0.10 1.05
C PHE A 60 7.46 -0.47 1.76
N GLY A 61 8.25 -1.31 1.09
CA GLY A 61 9.48 -1.88 1.62
C GLY A 61 9.28 -2.70 2.89
N TYR A 62 8.10 -3.31 3.07
CA TYR A 62 7.93 -4.33 4.09
C TYR A 62 8.72 -5.57 3.71
N ARG A 63 9.25 -6.27 4.71
CA ARG A 63 9.87 -7.57 4.47
C ARG A 63 8.81 -8.54 3.98
N ASP A 64 9.13 -9.30 2.95
CA ASP A 64 8.31 -10.43 2.56
C ASP A 64 8.15 -11.36 3.76
N PHE A 65 6.90 -11.75 4.00
CA PHE A 65 6.63 -12.80 4.97
C PHE A 65 6.99 -14.12 4.29
N THR A 66 8.06 -14.75 4.73
CA THR A 66 8.45 -16.03 4.16
C THR A 66 7.42 -17.09 4.53
N TYR A 67 7.27 -18.08 3.66
CA TYR A 67 6.40 -19.24 3.94
C TYR A 67 6.84 -20.00 5.21
N ALA A 68 8.12 -19.93 5.57
CA ALA A 68 8.61 -20.49 6.83
C ALA A 68 8.09 -19.73 8.06
N GLU A 69 7.94 -18.41 7.96
CA GLU A 69 7.38 -17.57 9.03
C GLU A 69 5.86 -17.72 9.17
N SER A 70 5.14 -18.07 8.09
CA SER A 70 3.68 -18.30 8.14
C SER A 70 3.27 -19.61 8.84
N LEU A 71 4.18 -20.59 8.94
CA LEU A 71 3.95 -21.86 9.63
C LEU A 71 4.11 -21.76 11.15
N SER A 72 4.53 -20.61 11.71
CA SER A 72 4.71 -20.45 13.16
C SER A 72 3.41 -20.53 13.98
N ASN A 73 2.25 -20.63 13.30
CA ASN A 73 0.93 -20.72 13.91
C ASN A 73 0.14 -21.96 13.46
N ALA A 74 0.78 -22.93 12.77
CA ALA A 74 0.13 -24.15 12.26
C ALA A 74 0.39 -25.36 13.16
#